data_AF-X6LQV4-F1
#
_entry.id   AF-X6LQV4-F1
#
_cell.length_a   1.000
_cell.length_b   1.000
_cell.length_c   1.000
_cell.angle_alpha   90.00
_cell.angle_beta   90.00
_cell.angle_gamma   90.00
#
_symmetry.space_group_name_H-M   'P 1'
#
loop_
_entity.id
_entity.type
_entity.pdbx_description
1 polymer ?
#
loop_
_entity_poly.entity_id
_entity_poly.type
_entity_poly.pdbx_seq_one_letter_code
_entity_poly.pdbx_strand_id
1 'polypeptide(L)'
;MTAMMTVTLRRTGLRQGALSKRPIWSIIPCVLIRQLCQYKAYQASLDEQHQMTQYKKKLQGQKGALSKAIPSPESRNERSLLQQMKSDKEIIQYLTKSLSQDITLYAAAVKRCSELKCPNSIVRIIEIVQSKHIYPNIIFYNTILNHLGMWNKFDLQKYYFQQWFEKQQDQTNHQLLVPNIITFNT
;
A
#
# COMPACT_ATOMS: atom_id res chain seq x y z
N MET A 1 32.48 24.10 -68.81
CA MET A 1 33.78 24.66 -69.19
C MET A 1 34.82 24.14 -68.21
N THR A 2 35.70 23.29 -68.73
CA THR A 2 36.79 22.60 -68.04
C THR A 2 37.94 23.57 -67.86
N ALA A 3 38.45 23.74 -66.63
CA ALA A 3 39.72 24.41 -66.39
C ALA A 3 40.49 23.62 -65.33
N MET A 4 41.45 22.87 -65.84
CA MET A 4 42.47 22.12 -65.12
C MET A 4 43.63 23.10 -64.88
N MET A 5 44.09 23.27 -63.65
CA MET A 5 45.43 23.80 -63.38
C MET A 5 46.06 23.07 -62.20
N THR A 6 47.18 22.44 -62.51
CA THR A 6 48.10 21.80 -61.58
C THR A 6 49.27 22.74 -61.25
N VAL A 7 50.10 22.27 -60.32
CA VAL A 7 51.50 22.61 -60.03
C VAL A 7 51.75 23.70 -58.96
N THR A 8 52.16 23.31 -57.74
CA THR A 8 53.58 23.12 -57.37
C THR A 8 53.74 22.81 -55.88
N LEU A 9 54.64 21.86 -55.63
CA LEU A 9 55.07 21.30 -54.35
C LEU A 9 56.18 22.20 -53.75
N ARG A 10 56.07 22.62 -52.49
CA ARG A 10 57.23 23.03 -51.68
C ARG A 10 57.10 22.55 -50.24
N ARG A 11 58.20 21.96 -49.78
CA ARG A 11 58.36 21.10 -48.61
C ARG A 11 59.18 21.84 -47.56
N THR A 12 58.60 22.12 -46.39
CA THR A 12 59.27 22.56 -45.15
C THR A 12 58.23 22.50 -44.03
N GLY A 13 58.39 21.87 -42.88
CA GLY A 13 59.38 20.94 -42.36
C GLY A 13 58.69 20.24 -41.18
N LEU A 14 59.09 19.00 -40.92
CA LEU A 14 58.65 18.21 -39.77
C LEU A 14 58.99 18.95 -38.47
N ARG A 15 57.99 19.21 -37.63
CA ARG A 15 58.18 19.24 -36.18
C ARG A 15 57.37 18.11 -35.57
N GLN A 16 58.10 17.18 -34.95
CA GLN A 16 57.60 16.10 -34.13
C GLN A 16 56.72 16.66 -33.02
N GLY A 17 55.42 16.33 -33.07
CA GLY A 17 54.49 16.43 -31.96
C GLY A 17 54.06 15.02 -31.57
N ALA A 18 54.48 14.62 -30.37
CA ALA A 18 54.25 13.34 -29.68
C ALA A 18 53.09 12.45 -30.16
N LEU A 19 53.43 11.23 -30.59
CA LEU A 19 52.53 10.08 -30.67
C LEU A 19 52.12 9.64 -29.25
N SER A 20 50.98 10.11 -28.75
CA SER A 20 50.34 9.50 -27.58
C SER A 20 49.65 8.20 -28.01
N LYS A 21 50.29 7.08 -27.71
CA LYS A 21 49.74 5.72 -27.82
C LYS A 21 48.46 5.63 -26.97
N ARG A 22 47.30 5.42 -27.58
CA ARG A 22 46.10 4.96 -26.85
C ARG A 22 46.15 3.42 -26.76
N PRO A 23 46.09 2.81 -25.57
CA PRO A 23 46.07 1.36 -25.45
C PRO A 23 44.71 0.77 -25.80
N ILE A 24 44.73 -0.37 -26.49
CA ILE A 24 43.60 -1.16 -27.02
C ILE A 24 42.77 -1.87 -25.92
N TRP A 25 42.87 -1.46 -24.65
CA TRP A 25 42.23 -2.16 -23.52
C TRP A 25 40.83 -1.66 -23.14
N SER A 26 40.20 -0.76 -23.91
CA SER A 26 38.93 -0.14 -23.49
C SER A 26 37.65 -0.92 -23.79
N ILE A 27 37.70 -2.15 -24.33
CA ILE A 27 36.49 -2.88 -24.74
C ILE A 27 36.08 -4.02 -23.78
N ILE A 28 36.90 -4.38 -22.79
CA ILE A 28 36.63 -5.54 -21.92
C ILE A 28 36.37 -5.20 -20.43
N PRO A 29 35.57 -4.17 -20.07
CA PRO A 29 34.89 -4.21 -18.77
C PRO A 29 33.36 -4.01 -18.81
N CYS A 30 32.75 -3.70 -19.97
CA CYS A 30 31.32 -3.36 -19.99
C CYS A 30 30.39 -4.57 -19.77
N VAL A 31 30.81 -5.79 -20.15
CA VAL A 31 29.98 -7.01 -20.00
C VAL A 31 29.97 -7.51 -18.55
N LEU A 32 31.12 -7.47 -17.87
CA LEU A 32 31.24 -7.91 -16.47
C LEU A 32 30.53 -6.98 -15.48
N ILE A 33 30.54 -5.66 -15.75
CA ILE A 33 29.81 -4.68 -14.92
C ILE A 33 28.29 -4.89 -15.03
N ARG A 34 27.76 -5.19 -16.24
CA ARG A 34 26.33 -5.53 -16.40
C ARG A 34 25.93 -6.81 -15.66
N GLN A 35 26.76 -7.85 -15.71
CA GLN A 35 26.49 -9.11 -14.99
C GLN A 35 26.52 -8.94 -13.47
N LEU A 36 27.45 -8.13 -12.94
CA LEU A 36 27.51 -7.84 -11.50
C LEU A 36 26.33 -6.97 -11.02
N CYS A 37 25.88 -6.00 -11.82
CA CYS A 37 24.68 -5.23 -11.53
C CYS A 37 23.41 -6.10 -11.58
N GLN A 38 23.31 -7.03 -12.54
CA GLN A 38 22.20 -7.99 -12.62
C GLN A 38 22.20 -8.98 -11.46
N TYR A 39 23.37 -9.46 -11.02
CA TYR A 39 23.49 -10.33 -9.85
C TYR A 39 23.06 -9.63 -8.55
N LYS A 40 23.47 -8.37 -8.35
CA LYS A 40 23.03 -7.57 -7.19
C LYS A 40 21.53 -7.28 -7.21
N ALA A 41 20.95 -6.99 -8.39
CA ALA A 41 19.51 -6.81 -8.54
C ALA A 41 18.74 -8.11 -8.27
N TYR A 42 19.28 -9.25 -8.70
CA TYR A 42 18.71 -10.58 -8.43
C TYR A 42 18.75 -10.93 -6.94
N GLN A 43 19.88 -10.67 -6.26
CA GLN A 43 19.97 -10.85 -4.81
C GLN A 43 19.00 -9.94 -4.05
N ALA A 44 18.90 -8.66 -4.43
CA ALA A 44 17.93 -7.74 -3.85
C ALA A 44 16.47 -8.25 -4.02
N SER A 45 16.13 -8.80 -5.19
CA SER A 45 14.80 -9.37 -5.43
C SER A 45 14.50 -10.61 -4.59
N LEU A 46 15.51 -11.46 -4.34
CA LEU A 46 15.38 -12.63 -3.48
C LEU A 46 15.22 -12.24 -2.01
N ASP A 47 15.97 -11.23 -1.56
CA ASP A 47 15.87 -10.69 -0.21
C ASP A 47 14.52 -10.02 0.02
N GLU A 48 14.02 -9.24 -0.95
CA GLU A 48 12.67 -8.69 -0.94
C GLU A 48 11.61 -9.79 -0.88
N GLN A 49 11.73 -10.84 -1.70
CA GLN A 49 10.79 -11.96 -1.71
C GLN A 49 10.81 -12.72 -0.38
N HIS A 50 11.98 -12.90 0.24
CA HIS A 50 12.12 -13.51 1.55
C HIS A 50 11.46 -12.64 2.64
N GLN A 51 11.72 -11.34 2.64
CA GLN A 51 11.10 -10.39 3.57
C GLN A 51 9.58 -10.37 3.41
N MET A 52 9.07 -10.38 2.17
CA MET A 52 7.64 -10.43 1.88
C MET A 52 7.01 -11.73 2.39
N THR A 53 7.71 -12.85 2.25
CA THR A 53 7.26 -14.16 2.74
C THR A 53 7.25 -14.21 4.27
N GLN A 54 8.29 -13.69 4.93
CA GLN A 54 8.34 -13.56 6.39
C GLN A 54 7.25 -12.62 6.92
N TYR A 55 6.99 -11.52 6.22
CA TYR A 55 5.92 -10.59 6.54
C TYR A 55 4.53 -11.24 6.41
N LYS A 56 4.27 -11.98 5.33
CA LYS A 56 3.03 -12.77 5.17
C LYS A 56 2.85 -13.78 6.29
N LYS A 57 3.92 -14.49 6.70
CA LYS A 57 3.90 -15.41 7.84
C LYS A 57 3.58 -14.71 9.16
N LYS A 58 4.16 -13.53 9.41
CA LYS A 58 3.85 -12.71 10.60
C LYS A 58 2.40 -12.24 10.62
N LEU A 59 1.87 -11.75 9.50
CA LEU A 59 0.45 -11.41 9.35
C LEU A 59 -0.47 -12.61 9.62
N GLN A 60 -0.10 -13.79 9.11
CA GLN A 60 -0.88 -14.99 9.31
C GLN A 60 -0.83 -15.51 10.76
N GLY A 61 0.34 -15.42 11.42
CA GLY A 61 0.48 -15.70 12.85
C GLY A 61 -0.30 -14.72 13.73
N GLN A 62 -0.30 -13.43 13.38
CA GLN A 62 -1.11 -12.41 14.06
C GLN A 62 -2.61 -12.66 13.87
N LYS A 63 -3.06 -13.00 12.66
CA LYS A 63 -4.46 -13.41 12.40
C LYS A 63 -4.86 -14.63 13.23
N GLY A 64 -3.95 -15.59 13.42
CA GLY A 64 -4.18 -16.79 14.24
C GLY A 64 -4.13 -16.55 15.76
N ALA A 65 -3.46 -15.49 16.22
CA ALA A 65 -3.46 -15.07 17.61
C ALA A 65 -4.67 -14.17 17.94
N LEU A 66 -5.07 -13.28 17.02
CA LEU A 66 -6.21 -12.39 17.18
C LEU A 66 -7.56 -13.14 17.16
N SER A 67 -7.64 -14.26 16.45
CA SER A 67 -8.83 -15.11 16.40
C SER A 67 -9.06 -15.94 17.67
N LYS A 68 -8.14 -15.92 18.64
CA LYS A 68 -8.28 -16.60 19.94
C LYS A 68 -8.93 -15.75 21.03
N ALA A 69 -9.18 -14.47 20.80
CA ALA A 69 -10.11 -13.71 21.62
C ALA A 69 -11.52 -14.19 21.26
N ILE A 70 -12.07 -15.12 22.04
CA ILE A 70 -13.45 -15.59 21.86
C ILE A 70 -14.33 -14.36 22.05
N PRO A 71 -14.99 -13.85 21.00
CA PRO A 71 -15.87 -12.70 21.14
C PRO A 71 -17.06 -13.14 22.00
N SER A 72 -17.63 -12.23 22.79
CA SER A 72 -18.78 -12.52 23.65
C SER A 72 -19.83 -13.32 22.85
N PRO A 73 -20.46 -14.37 23.43
CA PRO A 73 -21.46 -15.17 22.72
C PRO A 73 -22.57 -14.32 22.09
N GLU A 74 -22.91 -13.18 22.71
CA GLU A 74 -23.85 -12.19 22.16
C GLU A 74 -23.36 -11.60 20.84
N SER A 75 -22.12 -11.12 20.79
CA SER A 75 -21.52 -10.56 19.57
C SER A 75 -21.43 -11.58 18.43
N ARG A 76 -21.30 -12.88 18.73
CA ARG A 76 -21.30 -13.94 17.71
C ARG A 76 -22.68 -14.10 17.07
N ASN A 77 -23.74 -14.04 17.88
CA ASN A 77 -25.11 -14.12 17.40
C ASN A 77 -25.49 -12.90 16.57
N GLU A 78 -25.15 -11.69 17.05
CA GLU A 78 -25.40 -10.44 16.32
C GLU A 78 -24.71 -10.43 14.94
N ARG A 79 -23.46 -10.91 14.86
CA ARG A 79 -22.73 -11.03 13.58
C ARG A 79 -23.35 -12.07 12.65
N SER A 80 -23.86 -13.18 13.19
CA SER A 80 -24.56 -14.20 12.39
C SER A 80 -25.84 -13.62 11.76
N LEU A 81 -26.61 -12.87 12.54
CA LEU A 81 -27.81 -12.17 12.04
C LEU A 81 -27.47 -11.17 10.93
N LEU A 82 -26.41 -10.36 11.10
CA LEU A 82 -25.93 -9.45 10.05
C LEU A 82 -25.60 -10.17 8.73
N GLN A 83 -25.00 -11.36 8.79
CA GLN A 83 -24.66 -12.12 7.58
C GLN A 83 -25.90 -12.61 6.83
N GLN A 84 -27.02 -12.81 7.51
CA GLN A 84 -28.28 -13.24 6.89
C GLN A 84 -29.05 -12.09 6.23
N MET A 85 -28.77 -10.84 6.60
CA MET A 85 -29.42 -9.66 6.01
C MET A 85 -29.08 -9.53 4.52
N LYS A 86 -30.10 -9.24 3.71
CA LYS A 86 -29.99 -9.20 2.24
C LYS A 86 -29.95 -7.78 1.70
N SER A 87 -30.30 -6.80 2.52
CA SER A 87 -30.38 -5.39 2.13
C SER A 87 -29.54 -4.52 3.05
N ASP A 88 -28.92 -3.50 2.49
CA ASP A 88 -28.19 -2.49 3.27
C ASP A 88 -29.13 -1.72 4.21
N LYS A 89 -30.39 -1.50 3.80
CA LYS A 89 -31.41 -0.85 4.66
C LYS A 89 -31.68 -1.63 5.94
N GLU A 90 -31.75 -2.96 5.84
CA GLU A 90 -31.93 -3.86 7.00
C GLU A 90 -30.74 -3.74 7.95
N ILE A 91 -29.53 -3.72 7.40
CA ILE A 91 -28.28 -3.57 8.16
C ILE A 91 -28.27 -2.22 8.89
N ILE A 92 -28.53 -1.12 8.18
CA ILE A 92 -28.54 0.23 8.77
C ILE A 92 -29.62 0.34 9.85
N GLN A 93 -30.82 -0.17 9.61
CA GLN A 93 -31.89 -0.16 10.59
C GLN A 93 -31.54 -0.97 11.84
N TYR A 94 -30.95 -2.16 11.66
CA TYR A 94 -30.49 -3.00 12.75
C TYR A 94 -29.42 -2.31 13.58
N LEU A 95 -28.38 -1.75 12.95
CA LEU A 95 -27.33 -1.03 13.64
C LEU A 95 -27.86 0.20 14.38
N THR A 96 -28.82 0.92 13.82
CA THR A 96 -29.40 2.10 14.48
C THR A 96 -30.15 1.70 15.77
N LYS A 97 -30.88 0.58 15.73
CA LYS A 97 -31.65 0.07 16.88
C LYS A 97 -30.83 -0.72 17.90
N SER A 98 -29.71 -1.30 17.48
CA SER A 98 -28.86 -2.12 18.35
C SER A 98 -28.26 -1.28 19.49
N LEU A 99 -28.20 -1.84 20.69
CA LEU A 99 -27.52 -1.24 21.85
C LEU A 99 -26.04 -1.66 21.94
N SER A 100 -25.58 -2.46 20.98
CA SER A 100 -24.22 -3.00 20.98
C SER A 100 -23.20 -1.88 20.79
N GLN A 101 -22.27 -1.79 21.74
CA GLN A 101 -21.08 -0.95 21.69
C GLN A 101 -19.88 -1.67 21.06
N ASP A 102 -20.07 -2.93 20.64
CA ASP A 102 -18.99 -3.72 20.06
C ASP A 102 -18.67 -3.24 18.64
N ILE A 103 -17.53 -2.54 18.49
CA ILE A 103 -17.05 -2.01 17.21
C ILE A 103 -16.87 -3.10 16.14
N THR A 104 -16.63 -4.36 16.55
CA THR A 104 -16.47 -5.47 15.61
C THR A 104 -17.78 -5.83 14.91
N LEU A 105 -18.94 -5.54 15.52
CA LEU A 105 -20.26 -5.68 14.89
C LEU A 105 -20.37 -4.74 13.69
N TYR A 106 -19.97 -3.48 13.88
CA TYR A 106 -19.97 -2.46 12.84
C TYR A 106 -18.95 -2.79 11.74
N ALA A 107 -17.78 -3.33 12.09
CA ALA A 107 -16.81 -3.83 11.11
C ALA A 107 -17.39 -4.97 10.25
N ALA A 108 -18.13 -5.90 10.87
CA ALA A 108 -18.82 -6.97 10.16
C ALA A 108 -19.92 -6.41 9.23
N ALA A 109 -20.64 -5.38 9.66
CA ALA A 109 -21.64 -4.71 8.83
C ALA A 109 -21.01 -4.00 7.62
N VAL A 110 -19.86 -3.34 7.76
CA VAL A 110 -19.12 -2.74 6.63
C VAL A 110 -18.78 -3.82 5.60
N LYS A 111 -18.23 -4.95 6.06
CA LYS A 111 -17.93 -6.10 5.19
C LYS A 111 -19.19 -6.58 4.47
N ARG A 112 -20.30 -6.74 5.19
CA ARG A 112 -21.57 -7.19 4.61
C ARG A 112 -22.12 -6.22 3.57
N CYS A 113 -22.13 -4.92 3.86
CA CYS A 113 -22.53 -3.90 2.88
C CYS A 113 -21.65 -3.92 1.63
N SER A 114 -20.35 -4.19 1.79
CA SER A 114 -19.46 -4.41 0.65
C SER A 114 -19.83 -5.66 -0.16
N GLU A 115 -20.12 -6.79 0.50
CA GLU A 115 -20.58 -8.02 -0.18
C GLU A 115 -21.88 -7.79 -0.95
N LEU A 116 -22.78 -6.96 -0.42
CA LEU A 116 -24.04 -6.55 -1.06
C LEU A 116 -23.86 -5.47 -2.15
N LYS A 117 -22.63 -5.04 -2.42
CA LYS A 117 -22.31 -3.98 -3.40
C LYS A 117 -22.93 -2.62 -3.08
N CYS A 118 -23.04 -2.29 -1.79
CA CYS A 118 -23.62 -1.04 -1.28
C CYS A 118 -22.56 -0.18 -0.56
N PRO A 119 -21.56 0.39 -1.27
CA PRO A 119 -20.47 1.14 -0.64
C PRO A 119 -20.93 2.45 0.03
N ASN A 120 -22.04 3.04 -0.42
CA ASN A 120 -22.58 4.26 0.20
C ASN A 120 -23.05 4.02 1.64
N SER A 121 -23.46 2.80 1.96
CA SER A 121 -23.92 2.43 3.30
C SER A 121 -22.76 2.36 4.30
N ILE A 122 -21.51 2.23 3.82
CA ILE A 122 -20.30 2.33 4.66
C ILE A 122 -20.22 3.71 5.33
N VAL A 123 -20.55 4.78 4.60
CA VAL A 123 -20.58 6.15 5.16
C VAL A 123 -21.62 6.25 6.27
N ARG A 124 -22.82 5.67 6.05
CA ARG A 124 -23.88 5.63 7.08
C ARG A 124 -23.45 4.86 8.33
N ILE A 125 -22.71 3.77 8.17
CA ILE A 125 -22.19 3.01 9.32
C ILE A 125 -21.20 3.87 10.13
N ILE A 126 -20.34 4.65 9.47
CA ILE A 126 -19.41 5.57 10.14
C ILE A 126 -20.17 6.63 10.94
N GLU A 127 -21.20 7.23 10.34
CA GLU A 127 -22.08 8.20 11.01
C GLU A 127 -22.74 7.58 12.26
N ILE A 128 -23.22 6.35 12.16
CA ILE A 128 -23.83 5.64 13.31
C ILE A 128 -22.79 5.43 14.42
N VAL A 129 -21.60 4.93 14.11
CA VAL A 129 -20.53 4.71 15.10
C VAL A 129 -20.16 6.01 15.82
N GLN A 130 -20.06 7.11 15.07
CA GLN A 130 -19.78 8.44 15.64
C GLN A 130 -20.94 8.95 16.51
N SER A 131 -22.19 8.82 16.05
CA SER A 131 -23.38 9.27 16.79
C SER A 131 -23.58 8.53 18.11
N LYS A 132 -23.12 7.29 18.19
CA LYS A 132 -23.15 6.46 19.40
C LYS A 132 -21.93 6.65 20.29
N HIS A 133 -21.02 7.54 19.93
CA HIS A 133 -19.76 7.78 20.64
C HIS A 133 -18.93 6.50 20.85
N ILE A 134 -19.02 5.54 19.93
CA ILE A 134 -18.24 4.30 20.00
C ILE A 134 -16.83 4.61 19.50
N TYR A 135 -15.82 4.33 20.32
CA TYR A 135 -14.43 4.57 19.95
C TYR A 135 -13.96 3.57 18.88
N PRO A 136 -13.68 4.00 17.64
CA PRO A 136 -13.32 3.06 16.59
C PRO A 136 -11.87 2.61 16.75
N ASN A 137 -11.62 1.33 16.52
CA ASN A 137 -10.28 0.75 16.61
C ASN A 137 -9.61 0.65 15.22
N ILE A 138 -8.32 0.30 15.22
CA ILE A 138 -7.54 0.16 13.99
C ILE A 138 -8.12 -0.90 13.02
N ILE A 139 -8.76 -1.95 13.56
CA ILE A 139 -9.38 -3.00 12.74
C ILE A 139 -10.57 -2.44 11.95
N PHE A 140 -11.42 -1.65 12.61
CA PHE A 140 -12.56 -1.00 11.97
C PHE A 140 -12.13 -0.03 10.88
N TYR A 141 -11.14 0.83 11.16
CA TYR A 141 -10.59 1.76 10.18
C TYR A 141 -9.99 1.05 8.97
N ASN A 142 -9.12 0.05 9.19
CA ASN A 142 -8.55 -0.75 8.10
C ASN A 142 -9.65 -1.44 7.28
N THR A 143 -10.70 -1.92 7.92
CA THR A 143 -11.84 -2.54 7.23
C THR A 143 -12.53 -1.53 6.31
N ILE A 144 -12.77 -0.31 6.76
CA ILE A 144 -13.38 0.73 5.93
C ILE A 144 -12.49 1.10 4.75
N LEU A 145 -11.20 1.40 5.00
CA LEU A 145 -10.27 1.81 3.95
C LEU A 145 -10.18 0.74 2.85
N ASN A 146 -10.01 -0.52 3.25
CA ASN A 146 -9.95 -1.64 2.32
C ASN A 146 -11.22 -1.74 1.45
N HIS A 147 -12.41 -1.68 2.03
CA HIS A 147 -13.64 -1.82 1.25
C HIS A 147 -13.94 -0.56 0.42
N LEU A 148 -13.61 0.64 0.87
CA LEU A 148 -13.72 1.84 0.04
C LEU A 148 -12.77 1.77 -1.18
N GLY A 149 -11.53 1.31 -0.98
CA GLY A 149 -10.58 1.07 -2.07
C GLY A 149 -11.09 0.02 -3.06
N MET A 150 -11.63 -1.10 -2.59
CA MET A 150 -12.25 -2.14 -3.45
C MET A 150 -13.39 -1.61 -4.34
N TRP A 151 -14.11 -0.59 -3.88
CA TRP A 151 -15.22 0.03 -4.62
C TRP A 151 -14.83 1.31 -5.37
N ASN A 152 -13.52 1.56 -5.56
CA ASN A 152 -12.98 2.76 -6.22
C ASN A 152 -13.47 4.08 -5.60
N LYS A 153 -13.75 4.08 -4.29
CA LYS A 153 -14.15 5.27 -3.52
C LYS A 153 -12.92 5.97 -2.93
N PHE A 154 -11.89 6.21 -3.76
CA PHE A 154 -10.60 6.71 -3.33
C PHE A 154 -10.67 8.10 -2.67
N ASP A 155 -11.56 8.98 -3.13
CA ASP A 155 -11.75 10.30 -2.50
C ASP A 155 -12.24 10.16 -1.06
N LEU A 156 -13.22 9.27 -0.82
CA LEU A 156 -13.72 8.97 0.52
C LEU A 156 -12.67 8.25 1.36
N GLN A 157 -11.95 7.29 0.77
CA GLN A 157 -10.86 6.58 1.44
C GLN A 157 -9.78 7.56 1.92
N LYS A 158 -9.34 8.48 1.05
CA LYS A 158 -8.36 9.52 1.38
C LYS A 158 -8.89 10.47 2.45
N TYR A 159 -10.14 10.91 2.33
CA TYR A 159 -10.79 11.76 3.32
C TYR A 159 -10.79 11.12 4.71
N TYR A 160 -11.26 9.88 4.83
CA TYR A 160 -11.30 9.19 6.12
C TYR A 160 -9.92 8.84 6.66
N PHE A 161 -8.98 8.44 5.79
CA PHE A 161 -7.59 8.23 6.17
C PHE A 161 -7.00 9.49 6.81
N GLN A 162 -7.12 10.65 6.16
CA GLN A 162 -6.60 11.91 6.68
C GLN A 162 -7.26 12.29 8.01
N GLN A 163 -8.60 12.22 8.08
CA GLN A 163 -9.35 12.51 9.29
C GLN A 163 -8.94 11.64 10.49
N TRP A 164 -8.62 10.36 10.26
CA TRP A 164 -8.18 9.48 11.33
C TRP A 164 -6.70 9.61 11.65
N PHE A 165 -5.88 9.92 10.65
CA PHE A 165 -4.47 10.18 10.84
C PHE A 165 -4.24 11.41 11.73
N GLU A 166 -4.92 12.51 11.43
CA GLU A 166 -4.86 13.75 12.21
C GLU A 166 -5.37 13.52 13.65
N LYS A 167 -6.52 12.85 13.83
CA LYS A 167 -7.07 12.54 15.16
C LYS A 167 -6.17 11.64 16.01
N GLN A 168 -5.47 10.68 15.39
CA GLN A 168 -4.55 9.79 16.10
C GLN A 168 -3.28 10.52 16.54
N GLN A 169 -2.82 11.49 15.76
CA GLN A 169 -1.64 12.29 16.08
C GLN A 169 -1.87 13.20 17.29
N ASP A 170 -3.06 13.79 17.42
CA ASP A 170 -3.41 14.66 18.57
C ASP A 170 -3.56 13.89 19.89
N GLN A 171 -3.97 12.62 19.85
CA GLN A 171 -4.11 11.78 21.05
C GLN A 171 -2.78 11.25 21.58
N THR A 172 -1.71 11.31 20.79
CA THR A 172 -0.42 10.67 21.08
C THR A 172 0.71 11.65 21.40
N ASN A 173 0.41 12.74 22.11
CA ASN A 173 1.45 13.62 22.69
C ASN A 173 2.44 12.91 23.64
N HIS A 174 2.22 11.63 23.99
CA HIS A 174 3.19 10.85 24.78
C HIS A 174 3.61 9.48 24.20
N GLN A 175 3.20 9.09 22.99
CA GLN A 175 3.77 7.89 22.36
C GLN A 175 3.55 7.90 20.84
N LEU A 176 4.59 8.32 20.11
CA LEU A 176 4.71 8.22 18.66
C LEU A 176 4.51 6.78 18.18
N LEU A 177 3.27 6.38 17.93
CA LEU A 177 2.97 5.20 17.14
C LEU A 177 2.98 5.63 15.67
N VAL A 178 4.15 5.48 15.06
CA VAL A 178 4.31 5.57 13.61
C VAL A 178 3.26 4.65 12.96
N PRO A 179 2.42 5.14 12.04
CA PRO A 179 1.55 4.28 11.24
C PRO A 179 2.38 3.11 10.67
N ASN A 180 2.05 1.88 11.06
CA ASN A 180 2.70 0.72 10.48
C ASN A 180 2.41 0.69 8.98
N ILE A 181 3.37 0.21 8.18
CA ILE A 181 3.34 0.09 6.70
C ILE A 181 2.01 -0.46 6.13
N ILE A 182 1.24 -1.18 6.94
CA ILE A 182 -0.13 -1.64 6.65
C ILE A 182 -1.07 -0.49 6.26
N THR A 183 -1.02 0.67 6.93
CA THR A 183 -1.95 1.77 6.65
C THR A 183 -1.62 2.51 5.35
N PHE A 184 -0.38 2.44 4.87
CA PHE A 184 0.03 3.10 3.62
C PHE A 184 -0.20 2.26 2.35
N ASN A 185 -0.38 0.94 2.49
CA ASN A 185 -0.47 0.01 1.36
C ASN A 185 -1.91 -0.52 1.09
N THR A 186 -2.92 0.07 1.74
CA THR A 186 -4.34 -0.32 1.57
C THR A 186 -5.13 0.80 0.93
#